data_AF-A0A973ML10-F1
#
_entry.id   AF-A0A973ML10-F1
#
_cell.length_a   1.000
_cell.length_b   1.000
_cell.length_c   1.000
_cell.angle_alpha   90.00
_cell.angle_beta   90.00
_cell.angle_gamma   90.00
#
_symmetry.space_group_name_H-M   'P 1'
#
loop_
_entity.id
_entity.type
_entity.pdbx_description
1 polymer ?
#
loop_
_entity_poly.entity_id
_entity_poly.type
_entity_poly.pdbx_seq_one_letter_code
_entity_poly.pdbx_strand_id
1 'polypeptide(L)' 'MTGLRVVPSWRHGQERLYVCLTDGRNVAWYDREAARVNLLSEDEREGVLRALGPFLTGPVAVGPPPGPTPAELARLS' A
#
# COMPACT_ATOMS: atom_id res chain seq x y z
N MET A 1 -15.42 -0.36 -15.09
CA MET A 1 -15.03 0.39 -13.88
C MET A 1 -14.64 -0.63 -12.83
N THR A 2 -13.41 -0.61 -12.34
CA THR A 2 -12.96 -1.52 -11.28
C THR A 2 -13.76 -1.21 -10.02
N GLY A 3 -14.50 -2.18 -9.49
CA GLY A 3 -15.36 -2.06 -8.30
C GLY A 3 -14.58 -1.91 -6.99
N LEU A 4 -13.47 -1.18 -7.03
CA LEU A 4 -12.58 -0.99 -5.90
C LEU A 4 -13.04 0.19 -5.04
N ARG A 5 -12.99 0.01 -3.72
CA ARG A 5 -13.30 1.04 -2.73
C ARG A 5 -12.06 1.39 -1.94
N VAL A 6 -11.81 2.68 -1.77
CA VAL A 6 -10.79 3.19 -0.84
C VAL A 6 -11.43 3.44 0.53
N VAL A 7 -10.88 2.85 1.58
CA VAL A 7 -11.37 2.94 2.95
C VAL A 7 -10.27 3.47 3.86
N PRO A 8 -10.43 4.67 4.48
CA PRO A 8 -9.47 5.18 5.44
C PRO A 8 -9.51 4.38 6.74
N SER A 9 -8.35 4.18 7.36
CA SER A 9 -8.21 3.49 8.63
C SER A 9 -7.06 4.09 9.44
N TRP A 10 -7.25 4.13 10.75
CA TRP A 10 -6.25 4.55 11.71
C TRP A 10 -5.84 3.35 12.54
N ARG A 11 -4.58 2.90 12.39
CA ARG A 11 -4.03 1.79 13.18
C ARG A 11 -2.68 2.19 13.75
N HIS A 12 -2.48 1.95 15.05
CA HIS A 12 -1.23 2.26 15.75
C HIS A 12 -0.72 3.70 15.53
N GLY A 13 -1.63 4.67 15.43
CA GLY A 13 -1.28 6.08 15.17
C GLY A 13 -0.93 6.40 13.72
N GLN A 14 -0.96 5.43 12.81
CA GLN A 14 -0.69 5.62 11.39
C GLN A 14 -1.99 5.64 10.58
N GLU A 15 -2.11 6.63 9.70
CA GLU A 15 -3.19 6.71 8.71
C GLU A 15 -2.85 5.83 7.50
N ARG A 16 -3.73 4.88 7.19
CA ARG A 16 -3.63 4.00 6.03
C ARG A 16 -4.91 4.01 5.23
N LEU A 17 -4.77 3.93 3.90
CA LEU A 17 -5.91 3.76 3.01
C LEU A 17 -5.95 2.33 2.50
N TYR A 18 -6.97 1.56 2.87
CA TYR A 18 -7.19 0.22 2.35
C TYR A 18 -7.92 0.27 1.01
N VAL A 19 -7.55 -0.62 0.09
CA VAL A 19 -8.26 -0.80 -1.17
C VAL A 19 -8.94 -2.16 -1.15
N CYS A 20 -10.26 -2.15 -1.23
CA CYS A 20 -11.09 -3.34 -1.10
C CYS A 20 -11.84 -3.63 -2.41
N LEU A 21 -12.04 -4.92 -2.70
CA LEU A 21 -13.02 -5.38 -3.69
C LEU A 21 -14.45 -5.12 -3.19
N THR A 22 -15.43 -5.23 -4.08
CA THR A 22 -16.86 -5.10 -3.74
C THR A 22 -17.34 -6.14 -2.73
N ASP A 23 -16.66 -7.29 -2.65
CA ASP A 23 -16.93 -8.35 -1.68
C ASP A 23 -16.29 -8.10 -0.30
N GLY A 24 -15.59 -6.97 -0.14
CA GLY A 24 -14.95 -6.56 1.11
C GLY A 24 -13.54 -7.08 1.33
N ARG A 25 -12.99 -7.92 0.43
CA ARG A 25 -11.60 -8.37 0.54
C ARG A 25 -10.62 -7.24 0.23
N ASN A 26 -9.59 -7.11 1.07
CA ASN A 26 -8.49 -6.16 0.83
C ASN A 26 -7.56 -6.68 -0.27
N VAL A 27 -7.25 -5.84 -1.24
CA VAL A 27 -6.30 -6.14 -2.33
C VAL A 27 -5.05 -5.27 -2.27
N ALA A 28 -5.09 -4.15 -1.53
CA ALA A 28 -3.92 -3.33 -1.24
C ALA A 28 -4.13 -2.43 -0.02
N TRP A 29 -3.06 -1.80 0.43
CA TRP A 29 -3.13 -0.65 1.32
C TRP A 29 -2.03 0.36 1.02
N TYR A 30 -2.33 1.65 1.16
CA TYR A 30 -1.41 2.76 1.00
C TYR A 30 -1.00 3.30 2.37
N ASP A 31 0.30 3.27 2.62
CA ASP A 31 0.98 3.96 3.71
C ASP A 31 1.26 5.40 3.28
N ARG A 32 0.54 6.36 3.88
CA ARG A 32 0.73 7.77 3.54
C ARG A 32 2.05 8.32 4.08
N GLU A 33 2.53 7.78 5.19
CA GLU A 33 3.78 8.21 5.84
C GLU A 33 4.99 7.73 5.03
N ALA A 34 4.97 6.45 4.61
CA ALA A 34 6.05 5.86 3.81
C ALA A 34 5.91 6.08 2.29
N ALA A 35 4.87 6.79 1.84
CA ALA A 35 4.52 6.95 0.43
C ALA A 35 4.55 5.61 -0.35
N ARG A 36 3.95 4.57 0.21
CA ARG A 36 4.07 3.18 -0.29
C ARG A 36 2.74 2.46 -0.41
N VAL A 37 2.50 1.88 -1.58
CA VAL A 37 1.39 0.96 -1.83
C VAL A 37 1.87 -0.48 -1.64
N ASN A 38 1.27 -1.19 -0.71
CA ASN A 38 1.48 -2.61 -0.50
C ASN A 38 0.36 -3.37 -1.22
N LEU A 39 0.71 -4.09 -2.27
CA LEU A 39 -0.21 -4.96 -3.00
C LEU A 39 -0.35 -6.30 -2.29
N LEU A 40 -1.57 -6.77 -2.17
CA LEU A 40 -1.91 -8.14 -1.72
C LEU A 40 -2.31 -9.03 -2.91
N SER A 41 -2.64 -8.42 -4.05
CA SER A 41 -2.87 -9.07 -5.34
C SER A 41 -2.20 -8.25 -6.45
N GLU A 42 -1.26 -8.85 -7.19
CA GLU A 42 -0.61 -8.20 -8.33
C GLU A 42 -1.56 -8.01 -9.51
N ASP A 43 -2.55 -8.90 -9.66
CA ASP A 43 -3.56 -8.82 -10.72
C ASP A 43 -4.39 -7.53 -10.65
N GLU A 44 -4.55 -6.98 -9.44
CA GLU A 44 -5.31 -5.75 -9.20
C GLU A 44 -4.45 -4.48 -9.24
N ARG A 45 -3.15 -4.59 -9.57
CA ARG A 45 -2.18 -3.48 -9.49
C ARG A 45 -2.67 -2.21 -10.18
N GLU A 46 -3.11 -2.31 -11.43
CA GLU A 46 -3.56 -1.15 -12.19
C GLU A 46 -4.84 -0.55 -11.61
N GLY A 47 -5.79 -1.40 -11.21
CA GLY A 47 -7.03 -0.99 -10.56
C GLY A 47 -6.77 -0.25 -9.24
N VAL A 48 -5.85 -0.77 -8.42
CA VAL A 48 -5.43 -0.19 -7.15
C VAL A 48 -4.81 1.20 -7.36
N LEU A 49 -3.85 1.34 -8.28
CA LEU A 49 -3.20 2.62 -8.54
C LEU A 49 -4.20 3.65 -9.08
N ARG A 50 -5.14 3.21 -9.93
CA ARG A 50 -6.22 4.07 -10.42
C ARG A 50 -7.16 4.52 -9.30
N ALA A 51 -7.55 3.62 -8.40
CA ALA A 51 -8.44 3.94 -7.27
C ALA A 51 -7.76 4.86 -6.26
N LEU A 52 -6.45 4.71 -6.04
CA LEU A 52 -5.67 5.53 -5.13
C LEU A 52 -5.29 6.90 -5.69
N GLY A 53 -5.32 7.10 -7.01
CA GLY A 53 -4.88 8.33 -7.68
C GLY A 53 -5.25 9.65 -6.99
N PRO A 54 -6.51 9.85 -6.57
CA PRO A 54 -6.94 11.07 -5.86
C PRO A 54 -6.27 11.32 -4.49
N PHE A 55 -5.68 10.29 -3.89
CA PHE A 55 -5.08 10.32 -2.55
C PHE A 55 -3.56 10.35 -2.55
N LEU A 56 -2.92 10.08 -3.70
CA LEU A 56 -1.46 10.08 -3.83
C LEU A 56 -0.96 11.52 -3.87
N THR A 57 -0.01 11.85 -2.99
CA THR A 57 0.57 13.19 -2.88
C THR A 57 1.91 13.35 -3.59
N GLY A 58 2.27 12.42 -4.48
CA GLY A 58 3.52 12.41 -5.22
C GLY A 58 3.89 11.01 -5.74
N PRO A 59 5.15 10.81 -6.18
CA PRO A 59 5.65 9.49 -6.52
C PRO A 59 5.47 8.53 -5.34
N VAL A 60 5.00 7.31 -5.62
CA VAL A 60 4.84 6.27 -4.60
C VAL A 60 5.60 5.02 -4.98
N ALA A 61 6.15 4.35 -3.97
CA ALA A 61 6.70 3.01 -4.12
C ALA A 61 5.56 1.99 -4.16
N VAL A 62 5.72 0.94 -4.96
CA VAL A 62 4.78 -0.19 -5.03
C VAL A 62 5.53 -1.46 -4.65
N GLY A 63 4.92 -2.27 -3.79
CA GLY A 63 5.49 -3.54 -3.33
C GLY A 63 6.08 -3.46 -1.92
N PRO A 64 6.63 -4.58 -1.41
CA PRO A 64 7.12 -4.67 -0.05
C PRO A 64 8.23 -3.64 0.22
N PRO A 65 8.40 -3.19 1.48
CA PRO A 65 9.55 -2.37 1.85
C PRO A 65 10.84 -3.09 1.45
N PRO A 66 11.90 -2.35 1.07
CA PRO A 66 13.20 -2.96 0.82
C PRO A 66 13.64 -3.73 2.07
N GLY A 67 14.17 -4.94 1.87
CA GLY A 67 14.72 -5.72 2.96
C GLY A 67 15.93 -5.03 3.60
N PRO A 68 16.34 -5.49 4.80
CA PRO A 68 17.52 -4.95 5.46
C PRO A 68 18.76 -5.10 4.57
N THR A 69 19.56 -4.04 4.51
CA THR A 69 20.81 -4.02 3.77
C THR A 69 21.85 -4.95 4.41
N PRO A 70 22.84 -5.44 3.65
CA PRO A 70 23.93 -6.24 4.22
C PRO A 70 24.66 -5.53 5.37
N ALA A 71 24.76 -4.20 5.32
CA ALA A 71 25.37 -3.39 6.37
C ALA A 71 24.55 -3.39 7.67
N GLU A 72 23.22 -3.37 7.58
CA GLU A 72 22.34 -3.49 8.74
C GLU A 72 22.38 -4.89 9.35
N LEU A 73 22.42 -5.93 8.50
CA LEU A 73 22.57 -7.31 8.94
C LEU A 73 23.91 -7.54 9.67
N ALA A 74 25.01 -6.97 9.16
CA ALA A 74 26.32 -7.08 9.79
C ALA A 74 26.36 -6.53 11.23
N ARG A 75 25.47 -5.58 11.58
CA ARG A 75 25.36 -5.01 12.94
C ARG A 75 24.59 -5.90 13.93
N LEU A 76 23.98 -6.98 13.47
CA LEU A 76 23.25 -7.94 14.31
C LEU A 76 24.13 -9.12 14.77
N SER A 77 25.38 -9.15 14.30
CA SER A 77 26.39 -10.19 14.59
C SER A 77 27.01 -10.04 15.98
#